data_AF-H8I6B3-F1
#
_entry.id   AF-H8I6B3-F1
#
_cell.length_a   1.000
_cell.length_b   1.000
_cell.length_c   1.000
_cell.angle_alpha   90.00
_cell.angle_beta   90.00
_cell.angle_gamma   90.00
#
_symmetry.space_group_name_H-M   'P 1'
#
loop_
_entity.id
_entity.type
_entity.pdbx_description
1 polymer ?
#
loop_
_entity_poly.entity_id
_entity_poly.type
_entity_poly.pdbx_seq_one_letter_code
_entity_poly.pdbx_strand_id
1 'polypeptide(L)'
;MGYRYNSQEMKQAIEAVIDKIEQSCELKEYYISGLQHVYRVNGQYLLVLRYSKNKDGHYYFSIPNEFLYNPTIKHLVLICEKPEHAIVLPSSLLTDMLEDVDPNDKGWTLDVYDKDGWELKIVKTEKVLYIDNYVNEYELIYSRSAISTGKTALNMFCKDKPGVLRDIAGMVAKHGGNITYTQQFIVDKGKREGMSSVYMEVENVKDIDDLVKALEKLPMVQEVTLHPPLDRIYGSRVIIIGGGAQVAQVAMGAINEADRHNIRGERISVDTIPLVGEDALADAVEAVKRLHRAQILVLAGSIMGGSISEEVKKLREEGIPVISLNMAGSVPDYADLVVTDPIQAGTFAVMHVAKTAVFDIERVRGKKF
;
A
#
# COMPACT_ATOMS: atom_id res chain seq x y z
N MET A 1 -41.99 8.31 0.08
CA MET A 1 -42.09 6.89 0.49
C MET A 1 -40.80 6.54 1.22
N GLY A 2 -40.88 6.29 2.53
CA GLY A 2 -39.70 5.97 3.33
C GLY A 2 -39.37 4.49 3.18
N TYR A 3 -38.18 4.18 2.66
CA TYR A 3 -37.60 2.84 2.76
C TYR A 3 -37.65 2.38 4.23
N ARG A 4 -38.41 1.33 4.51
CA ARG A 4 -38.41 0.66 5.82
C ARG A 4 -37.23 -0.31 5.84
N TYR A 5 -36.49 -0.33 6.93
CA TYR A 5 -35.19 -1.04 7.02
C TYR A 5 -35.25 -2.56 6.84
N ASN A 6 -36.42 -3.18 7.01
CA ASN A 6 -36.65 -4.60 6.72
C ASN A 6 -37.49 -4.82 5.46
N SER A 7 -37.40 -3.91 4.49
CA SER A 7 -38.08 -4.02 3.22
C SER A 7 -37.41 -5.08 2.34
N GLN A 8 -38.21 -5.76 1.51
CA GLN A 8 -37.70 -6.77 0.61
C GLN A 8 -36.75 -6.16 -0.43
N GLU A 9 -36.97 -4.90 -0.77
CA GLU A 9 -36.13 -4.07 -1.63
C GLU A 9 -34.73 -3.82 -1.02
N MET A 10 -34.63 -3.57 0.30
CA MET A 10 -33.33 -3.42 0.98
C MET A 10 -32.61 -4.76 1.06
N LYS A 11 -33.33 -5.85 1.32
CA LYS A 11 -32.75 -7.19 1.30
C LYS A 11 -32.20 -7.54 -0.08
N GLN A 12 -32.95 -7.26 -1.15
CA GLN A 12 -32.51 -7.41 -2.53
C GLN A 12 -31.32 -6.51 -2.88
N ALA A 13 -31.24 -5.30 -2.31
CA ALA A 13 -30.11 -4.40 -2.51
C ALA A 13 -28.83 -4.98 -1.89
N ILE A 14 -28.94 -5.50 -0.67
CA ILE A 14 -27.83 -6.13 0.01
C ILE A 14 -27.44 -7.46 -0.64
N GLU A 15 -28.42 -8.27 -1.08
CA GLU A 15 -28.18 -9.48 -1.87
C GLU A 15 -27.50 -9.13 -3.20
N ALA A 16 -27.91 -8.07 -3.90
CA ALA A 16 -27.26 -7.62 -5.13
C ALA A 16 -25.83 -7.09 -4.88
N VAL A 17 -25.58 -6.44 -3.74
CA VAL A 17 -24.23 -6.04 -3.32
C VAL A 17 -23.40 -7.28 -2.97
N ILE A 18 -23.96 -8.27 -2.28
CA ILE A 18 -23.29 -9.54 -1.96
C ILE A 18 -23.01 -10.35 -3.22
N ASP A 19 -23.98 -10.53 -4.11
CA ASP A 19 -23.82 -11.28 -5.36
C ASP A 19 -22.70 -10.69 -6.22
N LYS A 20 -22.46 -9.38 -6.11
CA LYS A 20 -21.33 -8.67 -6.72
C LYS A 20 -20.01 -8.78 -5.94
N ILE A 21 -20.05 -9.00 -4.62
CA ILE A 21 -18.86 -9.21 -3.77
C ILE A 21 -18.37 -10.66 -3.85
N GLU A 22 -19.26 -11.66 -3.75
CA GLU A 22 -18.97 -13.09 -3.88
C GLU A 22 -20.28 -13.90 -3.79
N GLN A 23 -20.43 -14.94 -4.62
CA GLN A 23 -21.50 -15.93 -4.44
C GLN A 23 -21.14 -16.89 -3.30
N SER A 24 -22.05 -17.06 -2.32
CA SER A 24 -21.99 -17.96 -1.13
C SER A 24 -21.65 -17.29 0.22
N CYS A 25 -22.10 -16.07 0.49
CA CYS A 25 -21.94 -15.42 1.81
C CYS A 25 -23.21 -15.51 2.68
N GLU A 26 -23.06 -15.77 3.98
CA GLU A 26 -24.16 -15.66 4.95
C GLU A 26 -24.34 -14.19 5.39
N LEU A 27 -25.47 -13.57 5.05
CA LEU A 27 -25.81 -12.23 5.52
C LEU A 27 -26.29 -12.28 6.97
N LYS A 28 -25.52 -11.69 7.88
CA LYS A 28 -25.94 -11.51 9.27
C LYS A 28 -25.85 -10.04 9.67
N GLU A 29 -26.96 -9.51 10.18
CA GLU A 29 -27.02 -8.16 10.73
C GLU A 29 -26.42 -8.11 12.14
N TYR A 30 -25.65 -7.07 12.39
CA TYR A 30 -24.96 -6.78 13.64
C TYR A 30 -25.30 -5.35 14.07
N TYR A 31 -25.21 -5.15 15.38
CA TYR A 31 -25.25 -3.84 16.00
C TYR A 31 -23.87 -3.57 16.60
N ILE A 32 -23.23 -2.47 16.23
CA ILE A 32 -21.90 -2.12 16.73
C ILE A 32 -21.92 -0.69 17.26
N SER A 33 -21.70 -0.52 18.56
CA SER A 33 -21.46 0.79 19.19
C SER A 33 -22.49 1.87 18.86
N GLY A 34 -23.79 1.54 18.78
CA GLY A 34 -24.82 2.50 18.39
C GLY A 34 -25.23 2.45 16.92
N LEU A 35 -24.36 1.90 16.05
CA LEU A 35 -24.58 1.80 14.62
C LEU A 35 -25.52 0.62 14.32
N GLN A 36 -26.61 0.94 13.63
CA GLN A 36 -27.57 -0.01 13.08
C GLN A 36 -27.18 -0.38 11.65
N HIS A 37 -27.71 -1.51 11.14
CA HIS A 37 -27.51 -1.96 9.76
C HIS A 37 -26.04 -2.19 9.38
N VAL A 38 -25.29 -2.74 10.32
CA VAL A 38 -23.94 -3.25 10.08
C VAL A 38 -24.07 -4.71 9.67
N TYR A 39 -23.61 -5.08 8.49
CA TYR A 39 -23.65 -6.47 8.02
C TYR A 39 -22.25 -7.04 7.98
N ARG A 40 -22.12 -8.33 8.28
CA ARG A 40 -20.84 -9.03 8.16
C ARG A 40 -20.85 -9.96 6.96
N VAL A 41 -19.86 -9.82 6.08
CA VAL A 41 -19.66 -10.63 4.87
C VAL A 41 -18.20 -11.09 4.87
N ASN A 42 -17.95 -12.40 4.86
CA ASN A 42 -16.61 -13.01 4.93
C ASN A 42 -15.68 -12.40 6.00
N GLY A 43 -16.23 -12.09 7.16
CA GLY A 43 -15.47 -11.53 8.28
C GLY A 43 -15.33 -10.00 8.29
N GLN A 44 -15.71 -9.31 7.22
CA GLN A 44 -15.66 -7.85 7.08
C GLN A 44 -17.00 -7.20 7.42
N TYR A 45 -17.00 -6.01 8.02
CA TYR A 45 -18.21 -5.26 8.34
C TYR A 45 -18.51 -4.18 7.29
N LEU A 46 -19.76 -4.18 6.82
CA LEU A 46 -20.36 -3.22 5.89
C LEU A 46 -21.35 -2.36 6.67
N LEU A 47 -21.19 -1.04 6.65
CA LEU A 47 -22.21 -0.12 7.18
C LEU A 47 -23.13 0.32 6.04
N VAL A 48 -24.44 0.21 6.22
CA VAL A 48 -25.43 0.63 5.23
C VAL A 48 -26.10 1.92 5.68
N LEU A 49 -26.00 2.97 4.86
CA LEU A 49 -26.62 4.26 5.17
C LEU A 49 -27.90 4.51 4.38
N ARG A 50 -28.83 5.20 5.05
CA ARG A 50 -30.07 5.68 4.45
C ARG A 50 -29.87 7.06 3.84
N TYR A 51 -30.47 7.27 2.68
CA TYR A 51 -30.59 8.59 2.09
C TYR A 51 -31.89 9.31 2.49
N SER A 52 -31.84 10.64 2.42
CA SER A 52 -33.00 11.50 2.25
C SER A 52 -32.91 12.21 0.90
N LYS A 53 -34.04 12.54 0.28
CA LYS A 53 -34.03 13.32 -0.96
C LYS A 53 -34.22 14.80 -0.69
N ASN A 54 -33.41 15.63 -1.33
CA ASN A 54 -33.64 17.06 -1.37
C ASN A 54 -34.64 17.43 -2.50
N LYS A 55 -34.95 18.72 -2.64
CA LYS A 55 -35.88 19.23 -3.67
C LYS A 55 -35.35 19.09 -5.09
N ASP A 56 -34.04 19.00 -5.24
CA ASP A 56 -33.33 18.87 -6.52
C ASP A 56 -33.13 17.40 -6.93
N GLY A 57 -33.62 16.45 -6.12
CA GLY A 57 -33.58 15.02 -6.40
C GLY A 57 -32.31 14.30 -5.93
N HIS A 58 -31.37 15.01 -5.31
CA HIS A 58 -30.12 14.44 -4.79
C HIS A 58 -30.35 13.57 -3.55
N TYR A 59 -29.41 12.67 -3.27
CA TYR A 59 -29.42 11.71 -2.17
C TYR A 59 -28.49 12.17 -1.04
N TYR A 60 -29.08 12.48 0.12
CA TYR A 60 -28.36 12.96 1.29
C TYR A 60 -28.16 11.83 2.29
N PHE A 61 -26.91 11.44 2.55
CA PHE A 61 -26.54 10.43 3.54
C PHE A 61 -25.93 11.06 4.78
N SER A 62 -26.37 10.62 5.96
CA SER A 62 -25.75 11.01 7.24
C SER A 62 -24.78 9.94 7.70
N ILE A 63 -23.49 10.29 7.78
CA ILE A 63 -22.46 9.42 8.33
C ILE A 63 -22.33 9.74 9.82
N PRO A 64 -22.60 8.78 10.72
CA PRO A 64 -22.43 8.99 12.16
C PRO A 64 -20.96 9.24 12.53
N ASN A 65 -20.74 9.99 13.61
CA ASN A 65 -19.39 10.31 14.11
C ASN A 65 -18.57 9.05 14.43
N GLU A 66 -19.25 8.01 14.89
CA GLU A 66 -18.67 6.73 15.30
C GLU A 66 -18.08 5.94 14.13
N PHE A 67 -18.39 6.29 12.88
CA PHE A 67 -17.89 5.61 11.69
C PHE A 67 -16.36 5.74 11.55
N LEU A 68 -15.79 6.95 11.66
CA LEU A 68 -14.35 7.17 11.51
C LEU A 68 -13.53 6.48 12.61
N TYR A 69 -14.10 6.39 13.81
CA TYR A 69 -13.41 5.83 14.96
C TYR A 69 -13.61 4.33 15.12
N ASN A 70 -14.34 3.68 14.21
CA ASN A 70 -14.60 2.24 14.28
C ASN A 70 -13.78 1.47 13.23
N PRO A 71 -12.57 0.98 13.58
CA PRO A 71 -11.68 0.31 12.64
C PRO A 71 -12.21 -1.03 12.12
N THR A 72 -13.31 -1.54 12.71
CA THR A 72 -13.94 -2.79 12.28
C THR A 72 -14.75 -2.62 11.00
N ILE A 73 -15.25 -1.40 10.70
CA ILE A 73 -16.01 -1.12 9.49
C ILE A 73 -15.05 -0.86 8.34
N LYS A 74 -15.10 -1.72 7.32
CA LYS A 74 -14.16 -1.67 6.17
C LYS A 74 -14.76 -1.01 4.95
N HIS A 75 -16.08 -1.05 4.81
CA HIS A 75 -16.77 -0.43 3.68
C HIS A 75 -18.06 0.25 4.13
N LEU A 76 -18.42 1.30 3.39
CA LEU A 76 -19.67 2.03 3.49
C LEU A 76 -20.50 1.76 2.24
N VAL A 77 -21.73 1.28 2.43
CA VAL A 77 -22.70 1.01 1.36
C VAL A 77 -23.78 2.09 1.39
N LEU A 78 -23.87 2.87 0.31
CA LEU A 78 -24.88 3.90 0.12
C LEU A 78 -25.92 3.38 -0.88
N ILE A 79 -27.17 3.25 -0.45
CA ILE A 79 -28.26 2.78 -1.33
C ILE A 79 -29.09 3.99 -1.72
N CYS A 80 -28.95 4.47 -2.97
CA CYS A 80 -29.65 5.68 -3.41
C CYS A 80 -31.13 5.43 -3.76
N GLU A 81 -31.49 4.31 -4.38
CA GLU A 81 -32.88 4.17 -4.83
C GLU A 81 -33.34 2.76 -5.21
N LYS A 82 -32.41 1.97 -5.73
CA LYS A 82 -32.60 0.57 -6.11
C LYS A 82 -31.32 -0.21 -5.79
N PRO A 83 -31.39 -1.55 -5.67
CA PRO A 83 -30.21 -2.43 -5.59
C PRO A 83 -29.11 -2.09 -6.59
N GLU A 84 -29.53 -1.83 -7.81
CA GLU A 84 -28.69 -1.50 -8.97
C GLU A 84 -28.00 -0.13 -8.88
N HIS A 85 -28.44 0.75 -7.96
CA HIS A 85 -27.85 2.06 -7.67
C HIS A 85 -27.12 2.08 -6.31
N ALA A 86 -26.76 0.92 -5.78
CA ALA A 86 -25.93 0.85 -4.58
C ALA A 86 -24.48 1.26 -4.91
N ILE A 87 -23.94 2.17 -4.11
CA ILE A 87 -22.55 2.62 -4.16
C ILE A 87 -21.83 2.00 -2.97
N VAL A 88 -20.66 1.41 -3.17
CA VAL A 88 -19.83 0.93 -2.05
C VAL A 88 -18.48 1.61 -2.07
N LEU A 89 -18.07 2.11 -0.91
CA LEU A 89 -16.87 2.90 -0.72
C LEU A 89 -16.01 2.26 0.37
N PRO A 90 -14.69 2.10 0.17
CA PRO A 90 -13.77 1.75 1.25
C PRO A 90 -13.82 2.81 2.34
N SER A 91 -13.82 2.40 3.62
CA SER A 91 -13.85 3.36 4.73
C SER A 91 -12.65 4.30 4.73
N SER A 92 -11.48 3.85 4.26
CA SER A 92 -10.28 4.67 4.13
C SER A 92 -10.45 5.86 3.17
N LEU A 93 -11.09 5.64 2.02
CA LEU A 93 -11.28 6.70 1.02
C LEU A 93 -12.16 7.82 1.60
N LEU A 94 -13.17 7.42 2.38
CA LEU A 94 -14.02 8.37 3.08
C LEU A 94 -13.31 9.04 4.25
N THR A 95 -12.47 8.33 5.00
CA THR A 95 -11.64 8.91 6.06
C THR A 95 -10.75 10.03 5.53
N ASP A 96 -10.02 9.79 4.44
CA ASP A 96 -9.14 10.79 3.81
C ASP A 96 -9.94 12.02 3.36
N MET A 97 -11.14 11.80 2.82
CA MET A 97 -12.02 12.89 2.39
C MET A 97 -12.53 13.73 3.58
N LEU A 98 -12.71 13.11 4.75
CA LEU A 98 -13.23 13.72 5.98
C LEU A 98 -12.17 14.26 6.94
N GLU A 99 -10.88 13.96 6.74
CA GLU A 99 -9.78 14.20 7.70
C GLU A 99 -9.71 15.64 8.25
N ASP A 100 -10.04 16.64 7.42
CA ASP A 100 -10.05 18.07 7.79
C ASP A 100 -11.45 18.69 7.81
N VAL A 101 -12.51 17.88 7.87
CA VAL A 101 -13.88 18.37 7.90
C VAL A 101 -14.48 18.10 9.26
N ASP A 102 -14.74 19.15 10.02
CA ASP A 102 -15.43 19.03 11.30
C ASP A 102 -16.85 18.48 11.10
N PRO A 103 -17.25 17.43 11.84
CA PRO A 103 -18.61 16.93 11.79
C PRO A 103 -19.58 17.92 12.44
N ASN A 104 -20.86 17.82 12.09
CA ASN A 104 -21.93 18.47 12.85
C ASN A 104 -22.38 17.57 14.01
N ASP A 105 -23.37 18.03 14.80
CA ASP A 105 -23.94 17.28 15.95
C ASP A 105 -24.41 15.85 15.62
N LYS A 106 -24.65 15.55 14.34
CA LYS A 106 -25.11 14.24 13.83
C LYS A 106 -24.10 13.58 12.89
N GLY A 107 -22.89 14.12 12.77
CA GLY A 107 -21.82 13.65 11.89
C GLY A 107 -21.69 14.40 10.58
N TRP A 108 -21.30 13.70 9.50
CA TRP A 108 -21.14 14.31 8.18
C TRP A 108 -22.38 14.09 7.34
N THR A 109 -22.62 15.01 6.41
CA THR A 109 -23.68 14.86 5.42
C THR A 109 -23.06 14.81 4.04
N LEU A 110 -23.31 13.73 3.32
CA LEU A 110 -22.90 13.56 1.94
C LEU A 110 -24.08 13.87 1.03
N ASP A 111 -23.85 14.69 0.03
CA ASP A 111 -24.76 15.00 -1.06
C ASP A 111 -24.31 14.20 -2.30
N VAL A 112 -25.12 13.22 -2.70
CA VAL A 112 -24.82 12.32 -3.81
C VAL A 112 -25.78 12.62 -4.96
N TYR A 113 -25.26 12.90 -6.14
CA TYR A 113 -26.06 13.27 -7.31
C TYR A 113 -25.43 12.77 -8.60
N ASP A 114 -26.27 12.58 -9.62
CA ASP A 114 -25.84 12.14 -10.94
C ASP A 114 -25.74 13.37 -11.86
N LYS A 115 -24.57 13.61 -12.45
CA LYS A 115 -24.30 14.77 -13.29
C LYS A 115 -23.74 14.41 -14.68
N ASP A 116 -23.01 13.29 -14.77
CA ASP A 116 -22.59 12.54 -15.97
C ASP A 116 -21.87 11.25 -15.47
N GLY A 117 -22.37 10.67 -14.36
CA GLY A 117 -21.63 9.87 -13.39
C GLY A 117 -21.99 10.29 -11.95
N TRP A 118 -21.83 9.40 -10.96
CA TRP A 118 -22.18 9.74 -9.58
C TRP A 118 -21.11 10.64 -8.96
N GLU A 119 -21.51 11.81 -8.48
CA GLU A 119 -20.67 12.67 -7.66
C GLU A 119 -21.11 12.58 -6.20
N LEU A 120 -20.14 12.50 -5.28
CA LEU A 120 -20.37 12.53 -3.84
C LEU A 120 -19.66 13.75 -3.27
N LYS A 121 -20.43 14.66 -2.71
CA LYS A 121 -19.93 15.92 -2.15
C LYS A 121 -20.17 15.98 -0.64
N ILE A 122 -19.19 16.46 0.12
CA ILE A 122 -19.46 16.78 1.52
C ILE A 122 -20.20 18.12 1.59
N VAL A 123 -21.40 18.09 2.17
CA VAL A 123 -22.29 19.25 2.25
C VAL A 123 -21.56 20.45 2.88
N LYS A 124 -21.71 21.63 2.25
CA LYS A 124 -21.06 22.90 2.64
C LYS A 124 -19.53 22.93 2.50
N THR A 125 -18.93 22.01 1.75
CA THR A 125 -17.51 22.06 1.38
C THR A 125 -17.33 22.06 -0.14
N GLU A 126 -16.09 22.27 -0.60
CA GLU A 126 -15.70 22.08 -2.00
C GLU A 126 -15.15 20.67 -2.27
N LYS A 127 -15.03 19.80 -1.25
CA LYS A 127 -14.53 18.43 -1.39
C LYS A 127 -15.59 17.56 -2.11
N VAL A 128 -15.20 17.03 -3.28
CA VAL A 128 -16.03 16.16 -4.14
C VAL A 128 -15.23 14.91 -4.48
N LEU A 129 -15.88 13.75 -4.39
CA LEU A 129 -15.41 12.46 -4.85
C LEU A 129 -16.22 12.06 -6.09
N TYR A 130 -15.53 11.84 -7.19
CA TYR A 130 -16.14 11.32 -8.42
C TYR A 130 -16.19 9.79 -8.34
N ILE A 131 -17.36 9.23 -8.59
CA ILE A 131 -17.65 7.80 -8.49
C ILE A 131 -18.20 7.35 -9.84
N ASP A 132 -17.45 6.51 -10.54
CA ASP A 132 -17.97 5.89 -11.75
C ASP A 132 -19.15 4.98 -11.40
N ASN A 133 -20.23 5.16 -12.15
CA ASN A 133 -21.43 4.34 -12.04
C ASN A 133 -21.03 2.89 -12.33
N TYR A 134 -21.53 1.94 -11.54
CA TYR A 134 -21.04 0.57 -11.37
C TYR A 134 -20.02 0.45 -10.24
N VAL A 135 -20.47 -0.20 -9.16
CA VAL A 135 -19.70 -1.16 -8.36
C VAL A 135 -18.52 -1.64 -9.20
N ASN A 136 -17.32 -1.09 -8.95
CA ASN A 136 -16.10 -1.72 -9.41
C ASN A 136 -16.10 -3.07 -8.71
N GLU A 137 -16.43 -4.15 -9.44
CA GLU A 137 -16.33 -5.54 -8.95
C GLU A 137 -14.94 -5.78 -8.30
N TYR A 138 -13.94 -4.97 -8.69
CA TYR A 138 -12.62 -4.90 -8.11
C TYR A 138 -12.46 -4.29 -6.72
N GLU A 139 -13.11 -3.16 -6.43
CA GLU A 139 -12.87 -2.44 -5.17
C GLU A 139 -13.52 -3.14 -3.99
N LEU A 140 -14.58 -3.91 -4.25
CA LEU A 140 -15.40 -4.60 -3.26
C LEU A 140 -14.80 -5.94 -2.81
N ILE A 141 -14.04 -6.60 -3.67
CA ILE A 141 -13.30 -7.84 -3.35
C ILE A 141 -11.92 -7.48 -2.76
N TYR A 142 -11.40 -6.29 -3.08
CA TYR A 142 -10.11 -5.81 -2.60
C TYR A 142 -10.19 -4.34 -2.14
N SER A 143 -10.70 -4.09 -0.92
CA SER A 143 -10.26 -2.88 -0.18
C SER A 143 -8.80 -3.01 0.21
N ARG A 144 -7.98 -2.76 -0.80
CA ARG A 144 -6.62 -2.30 -0.65
C ARG A 144 -6.46 -1.24 -1.73
N SER A 145 -6.83 0.01 -1.45
CA SER A 145 -6.33 1.28 -2.04
C SER A 145 -5.65 1.16 -3.43
N ALA A 146 -6.34 0.57 -4.38
CA ALA A 146 -5.87 0.36 -5.74
C ALA A 146 -6.73 1.25 -6.62
N ILE A 147 -6.42 2.56 -6.65
CA ILE A 147 -6.74 3.56 -7.70
C ILE A 147 -6.07 4.89 -7.28
N SER A 148 -4.77 4.87 -6.95
CA SER A 148 -4.01 6.13 -6.92
C SER A 148 -2.73 6.09 -7.76
N THR A 149 -2.36 4.93 -8.32
CA THR A 149 -1.15 4.78 -9.13
C THR A 149 -1.31 3.92 -10.39
N GLY A 150 -2.45 3.26 -10.62
CA GLY A 150 -2.61 2.34 -11.76
C GLY A 150 -1.75 1.06 -11.70
N LYS A 151 -1.14 0.76 -10.54
CA LYS A 151 -0.31 -0.43 -10.26
C LYS A 151 -1.07 -1.49 -9.46
N THR A 152 -0.95 -2.75 -9.88
CA THR A 152 -1.45 -3.92 -9.15
C THR A 152 -0.37 -5.01 -9.11
N ALA A 153 -0.34 -5.82 -8.04
CA ALA A 153 0.55 -6.96 -7.96
C ALA A 153 -0.20 -8.29 -8.09
N LEU A 154 0.40 -9.25 -8.79
CA LEU A 154 -0.04 -10.63 -8.88
C LEU A 154 1.00 -11.52 -8.20
N ASN A 155 0.54 -12.48 -7.41
CA ASN A 155 1.36 -13.59 -6.94
C ASN A 155 0.77 -14.90 -7.45
N MET A 156 1.62 -15.69 -8.10
CA MET A 156 1.25 -16.93 -8.75
C MET A 156 2.08 -18.09 -8.22
N PHE A 157 1.42 -19.20 -7.89
CA PHE A 157 2.11 -20.45 -7.59
C PHE A 157 2.06 -21.37 -8.80
N CYS A 158 3.23 -21.71 -9.32
CA CYS A 158 3.38 -22.44 -10.55
C CYS A 158 4.17 -23.74 -10.35
N LYS A 159 3.94 -24.72 -11.23
CA LYS A 159 4.85 -25.87 -11.39
C LYS A 159 6.19 -25.35 -11.91
N ASP A 160 7.29 -25.74 -11.29
CA ASP A 160 8.62 -25.37 -11.75
C ASP A 160 8.96 -26.08 -13.07
N LYS A 161 8.90 -25.33 -14.17
CA LYS A 161 9.17 -25.83 -15.53
C LYS A 161 9.81 -24.73 -16.38
N PRO A 162 10.63 -25.11 -17.39
CA PRO A 162 11.12 -24.15 -18.36
C PRO A 162 9.99 -23.38 -19.06
N GLY A 163 10.12 -22.06 -19.15
CA GLY A 163 9.20 -21.20 -19.90
C GLY A 163 8.03 -20.61 -19.11
N VAL A 164 7.89 -20.90 -17.81
CA VAL A 164 6.80 -20.35 -16.97
C VAL A 164 6.76 -18.82 -17.01
N LEU A 165 7.88 -18.14 -16.74
CA LEU A 165 7.94 -16.67 -16.80
C LEU A 165 7.64 -16.11 -18.19
N ARG A 166 8.10 -16.77 -19.26
CA ARG A 166 7.82 -16.36 -20.64
C ARG A 166 6.32 -16.35 -20.91
N ASP A 167 5.63 -17.41 -20.51
CA ASP A 167 4.21 -17.58 -20.79
C ASP A 167 3.34 -16.62 -19.96
N ILE A 168 3.71 -16.42 -18.68
CA ILE A 168 3.08 -15.42 -17.81
C ILE A 168 3.29 -14.00 -18.35
N ALA A 169 4.54 -13.61 -18.63
CA ALA A 169 4.84 -12.27 -19.15
C ALA A 169 4.19 -12.02 -20.51
N GLY A 170 4.15 -13.05 -21.38
CA GLY A 170 3.42 -12.99 -22.65
C GLY A 170 1.92 -12.79 -22.46
N MET A 171 1.33 -13.35 -21.39
CA MET A 171 -0.08 -13.12 -21.07
C MET A 171 -0.34 -11.69 -20.60
N VAL A 172 0.51 -11.15 -19.73
CA VAL A 172 0.44 -9.75 -19.29
C VAL A 172 0.50 -8.79 -20.50
N ALA A 173 1.46 -9.01 -21.40
CA ALA A 173 1.62 -8.19 -22.60
C ALA A 173 0.39 -8.25 -23.53
N LYS A 174 -0.24 -9.43 -23.69
CA LYS A 174 -1.48 -9.57 -24.49
C LYS A 174 -2.66 -8.78 -23.92
N HIS A 175 -2.68 -8.55 -22.61
CA HIS A 175 -3.71 -7.74 -21.94
C HIS A 175 -3.32 -6.25 -21.85
N GLY A 176 -2.25 -5.84 -22.55
CA GLY A 176 -1.77 -4.46 -22.58
C GLY A 176 -0.99 -4.04 -21.33
N GLY A 177 -0.75 -4.98 -20.41
CA GLY A 177 -0.03 -4.70 -19.17
C GLY A 177 1.46 -4.46 -19.39
N ASN A 178 2.02 -3.53 -18.63
CA ASN A 178 3.44 -3.29 -18.50
C ASN A 178 3.94 -3.87 -17.17
N ILE A 179 5.03 -4.63 -17.18
CA ILE A 179 5.61 -5.19 -15.96
C ILE A 179 6.59 -4.18 -15.36
N THR A 180 6.33 -3.71 -14.15
CA THR A 180 7.21 -2.75 -13.46
C THR A 180 8.17 -3.42 -12.49
N TYR A 181 7.80 -4.58 -11.97
CA TYR A 181 8.66 -5.37 -11.09
C TYR A 181 8.30 -6.86 -11.20
N THR A 182 9.28 -7.74 -11.06
CA THR A 182 9.04 -9.17 -10.95
C THR A 182 10.08 -9.84 -10.07
N GLN A 183 9.64 -10.86 -9.34
CA GLN A 183 10.50 -11.72 -8.55
C GLN A 183 10.01 -13.16 -8.69
N GLN A 184 10.95 -14.07 -8.91
CA GLN A 184 10.69 -15.51 -8.91
C GLN A 184 11.64 -16.20 -7.94
N PHE A 185 11.12 -17.17 -7.19
CA PHE A 185 11.93 -18.12 -6.44
C PHE A 185 11.20 -19.46 -6.30
N ILE A 186 11.97 -20.52 -6.02
CA ILE A 186 11.40 -21.81 -5.64
C ILE A 186 11.10 -21.76 -4.15
N VAL A 187 9.88 -22.12 -3.78
CA VAL A 187 9.44 -22.19 -2.40
C VAL A 187 10.19 -23.32 -1.70
N ASP A 188 10.94 -23.00 -0.66
CA ASP A 188 11.82 -23.93 0.04
C ASP A 188 11.13 -24.68 1.19
N LYS A 189 9.94 -24.22 1.64
CA LYS A 189 9.26 -24.73 2.84
C LYS A 189 7.73 -24.61 2.74
N GLY A 190 7.03 -25.48 3.46
CA GLY A 190 5.58 -25.39 3.71
C GLY A 190 4.72 -26.08 2.65
N LYS A 191 3.41 -25.81 2.65
CA LYS A 191 2.43 -26.52 1.79
C LYS A 191 2.71 -26.43 0.28
N ARG A 192 3.49 -25.44 -0.14
CA ARG A 192 3.82 -25.17 -1.55
C ARG A 192 5.31 -25.42 -1.86
N GLU A 193 6.01 -26.17 -1.01
CA GLU A 193 7.41 -26.54 -1.20
C GLU A 193 7.66 -27.18 -2.58
N GLY A 194 8.75 -26.77 -3.24
CA GLY A 194 9.11 -27.21 -4.58
C GLY A 194 8.33 -26.52 -5.71
N MET A 195 7.36 -25.67 -5.40
CA MET A 195 6.68 -24.84 -6.39
C MET A 195 7.46 -23.56 -6.69
N SER A 196 7.27 -23.02 -7.88
CA SER A 196 7.78 -21.68 -8.24
C SER A 196 6.76 -20.62 -7.80
N SER A 197 7.17 -19.71 -6.92
CA SER A 197 6.41 -18.49 -6.63
C SER A 197 6.85 -17.40 -7.61
N VAL A 198 5.88 -16.82 -8.32
CA VAL A 198 6.11 -15.71 -9.26
C VAL A 198 5.31 -14.51 -8.77
N TYR A 199 6.01 -13.51 -8.28
CA TYR A 199 5.47 -12.20 -7.95
C TYR A 199 5.70 -11.23 -9.11
N MET A 200 4.69 -10.45 -9.47
CA MET A 200 4.77 -9.49 -10.56
C MET A 200 3.93 -8.26 -10.26
N GLU A 201 4.51 -7.07 -10.35
CA GLU A 201 3.78 -5.81 -10.32
C GLU A 201 3.59 -5.33 -11.76
N VAL A 202 2.36 -4.95 -12.08
CA VAL A 202 1.92 -4.56 -13.41
C VAL A 202 1.17 -3.24 -13.40
N GLU A 203 1.28 -2.50 -14.49
CA GLU A 203 0.58 -1.26 -14.79
C GLU A 203 -0.15 -1.36 -16.12
N ASN A 204 -1.09 -0.44 -16.37
CA ASN A 204 -1.76 -0.26 -17.67
C ASN A 204 -2.49 -1.52 -18.17
N VAL A 205 -2.86 -2.42 -17.26
CA VAL A 205 -3.73 -3.55 -17.58
C VAL A 205 -5.14 -3.02 -17.78
N LYS A 206 -5.73 -3.28 -18.95
CA LYS A 206 -7.07 -2.78 -19.30
C LYS A 206 -8.17 -3.35 -18.40
N ASP A 207 -8.07 -4.65 -18.15
CA ASP A 207 -8.96 -5.43 -17.31
C ASP A 207 -8.10 -6.50 -16.60
N ILE A 208 -7.99 -6.39 -15.28
CA ILE A 208 -7.09 -7.22 -14.48
C ILE A 208 -7.70 -8.61 -14.15
N ASP A 209 -9.01 -8.79 -14.30
CA ASP A 209 -9.76 -10.03 -14.03
C ASP A 209 -9.70 -10.89 -15.26
N ASP A 210 -9.83 -10.29 -16.44
CA ASP A 210 -9.57 -10.97 -17.70
C ASP A 210 -8.13 -11.50 -17.73
N LEU A 211 -7.16 -10.71 -17.27
CA LEU A 211 -5.77 -11.17 -17.12
C LEU A 211 -5.67 -12.32 -16.11
N VAL A 212 -6.28 -12.22 -14.92
CA VAL A 212 -6.28 -13.30 -13.92
C VAL A 212 -6.90 -14.58 -14.47
N LYS A 213 -8.11 -14.49 -15.05
CA LYS A 213 -8.81 -15.62 -15.69
C LYS A 213 -7.98 -16.24 -16.81
N ALA A 214 -7.21 -15.43 -17.55
CA ALA A 214 -6.32 -15.93 -18.60
C ALA A 214 -5.08 -16.63 -18.03
N LEU A 215 -4.51 -16.13 -16.94
CA LEU A 215 -3.39 -16.74 -16.22
C LEU A 215 -3.79 -18.07 -15.56
N GLU A 216 -4.98 -18.16 -14.96
CA GLU A 216 -5.50 -19.40 -14.36
C GLU A 216 -5.72 -20.52 -15.37
N LYS A 217 -5.95 -20.19 -16.64
CA LYS A 217 -6.07 -21.17 -17.73
C LYS A 217 -4.72 -21.78 -18.16
N LEU A 218 -3.59 -21.22 -17.71
CA LEU A 218 -2.27 -21.74 -18.03
C LEU A 218 -2.00 -23.04 -17.25
N PRO A 219 -1.68 -24.18 -17.90
CA PRO A 219 -1.55 -25.49 -17.22
C PRO A 219 -0.48 -25.58 -16.11
N MET A 220 0.49 -24.65 -16.12
CA MET A 220 1.54 -24.54 -15.12
C MET A 220 1.12 -23.73 -13.88
N VAL A 221 0.12 -22.85 -14.00
CA VAL A 221 -0.37 -22.00 -12.91
C VAL A 221 -1.36 -22.81 -12.09
N GLN A 222 -1.17 -22.84 -10.77
CA GLN A 222 -2.09 -23.51 -9.85
C GLN A 222 -2.97 -22.53 -9.08
N GLU A 223 -2.47 -21.32 -8.88
CA GLU A 223 -3.14 -20.29 -8.10
C GLU A 223 -2.65 -18.93 -8.56
N VAL A 224 -3.57 -17.97 -8.65
CA VAL A 224 -3.30 -16.55 -8.90
C VAL A 224 -3.96 -15.76 -7.79
N THR A 225 -3.24 -14.83 -7.18
CA THR A 225 -3.79 -13.94 -6.15
C THR A 225 -3.36 -12.51 -6.41
N LEU A 226 -4.27 -11.56 -6.22
CA LEU A 226 -3.98 -10.13 -6.34
C LEU A 226 -3.55 -9.56 -4.99
N HIS A 227 -2.56 -8.67 -5.03
CA HIS A 227 -2.00 -7.99 -3.88
C HIS A 227 -1.68 -6.52 -4.22
N PRO A 228 -1.51 -5.66 -3.20
CA PRO A 228 -0.84 -4.38 -3.36
C PRO A 228 0.62 -4.61 -3.74
N PRO A 229 1.18 -3.69 -4.53
CA PRO A 229 2.63 -3.59 -4.73
C PRO A 229 3.43 -3.52 -3.42
N LEU A 230 4.69 -3.94 -3.47
CA LEU A 230 5.59 -3.94 -2.31
C LEU A 230 5.88 -2.52 -1.80
N ASP A 231 5.90 -1.52 -2.67
CA ASP A 231 6.08 -0.12 -2.26
C ASP A 231 4.94 0.37 -1.35
N ARG A 232 3.74 -0.19 -1.51
CA ARG A 232 2.59 0.17 -0.70
C ARG A 232 2.50 -0.57 0.63
N ILE A 233 3.09 -1.75 0.72
CA ILE A 233 3.14 -2.53 1.98
C ILE A 233 4.39 -2.16 2.78
N TYR A 234 5.54 -2.27 2.14
CA TYR A 234 6.86 -2.13 2.75
C TYR A 234 7.57 -0.83 2.43
N GLY A 235 7.07 -0.03 1.49
CA GLY A 235 7.59 1.33 1.31
C GLY A 235 8.98 1.42 0.70
N SER A 236 9.61 2.56 0.93
CA SER A 236 11.04 2.76 0.68
C SER A 236 11.88 2.03 1.72
N ARG A 237 13.13 1.71 1.41
CA ARG A 237 14.03 0.97 2.32
C ARG A 237 15.24 1.81 2.70
N VAL A 238 15.48 1.93 4.01
CA VAL A 238 16.76 2.33 4.59
C VAL A 238 17.59 1.07 4.80
N ILE A 239 18.79 1.03 4.24
CA ILE A 239 19.71 -0.11 4.40
C ILE A 239 20.80 0.26 5.42
N ILE A 240 21.08 -0.62 6.38
CA ILE A 240 22.12 -0.40 7.40
C ILE A 240 23.09 -1.59 7.41
N ILE A 241 24.38 -1.32 7.22
CA ILE A 241 25.43 -2.35 7.13
C ILE A 241 26.59 -1.97 8.05
N GLY A 242 27.15 -2.95 8.77
CA GLY A 242 28.40 -2.77 9.50
C GLY A 242 28.48 -3.56 10.81
N GLY A 243 29.21 -3.04 11.80
CA GLY A 243 29.39 -3.71 13.09
C GLY A 243 28.09 -3.80 13.88
N GLY A 244 27.75 -4.99 14.38
CA GLY A 244 26.42 -5.26 14.96
C GLY A 244 25.95 -4.30 16.06
N ALA A 245 26.86 -3.83 16.93
CA ALA A 245 26.53 -2.85 17.96
C ALA A 245 26.12 -1.49 17.36
N GLN A 246 26.86 -1.00 16.37
CA GLN A 246 26.58 0.29 15.74
C GLN A 246 25.37 0.20 14.81
N VAL A 247 25.23 -0.91 14.07
CA VAL A 247 24.04 -1.20 13.26
C VAL A 247 22.77 -1.15 14.13
N ALA A 248 22.78 -1.75 15.32
CA ALA A 248 21.64 -1.71 16.22
C ALA A 248 21.27 -0.29 16.69
N GLN A 249 22.27 0.56 16.96
CA GLN A 249 22.03 1.95 17.38
C GLN A 249 21.43 2.79 16.23
N VAL A 250 21.96 2.63 15.01
CA VAL A 250 21.39 3.29 13.82
C VAL A 250 19.98 2.79 13.55
N ALA A 251 19.75 1.47 13.65
CA ALA A 251 18.43 0.88 13.45
C ALA A 251 17.41 1.43 14.43
N MET A 252 17.78 1.63 15.70
CA MET A 252 16.89 2.23 16.70
C MET A 252 16.42 3.64 16.29
N GLY A 253 17.34 4.51 15.86
CA GLY A 253 17.00 5.86 15.39
C GLY A 253 16.13 5.85 14.14
N ALA A 254 16.46 4.98 13.18
CA ALA A 254 15.69 4.82 11.95
C ALA A 254 14.29 4.26 12.23
N ILE A 255 14.14 3.21 13.03
CA ILE A 255 12.85 2.61 13.35
C ILE A 255 11.93 3.61 14.05
N ASN A 256 12.46 4.37 15.03
CA ASN A 256 11.68 5.37 15.75
C ASN A 256 11.16 6.48 14.82
N GLU A 257 11.97 6.95 13.88
CA GLU A 257 11.52 7.97 12.92
C GLU A 257 10.58 7.37 11.86
N ALA A 258 10.87 6.16 11.38
CA ALA A 258 10.03 5.48 10.39
C ALA A 258 8.62 5.22 10.94
N ASP A 259 8.49 4.83 12.21
CA ASP A 259 7.20 4.65 12.86
C ASP A 259 6.32 5.92 12.81
N ARG A 260 6.92 7.08 13.12
CA ARG A 260 6.23 8.38 13.07
C ARG A 260 5.71 8.70 11.65
N HIS A 261 6.52 8.44 10.64
CA HIS A 261 6.11 8.64 9.23
C HIS A 261 5.07 7.61 8.79
N ASN A 262 5.23 6.36 9.20
CA ASN A 262 4.37 5.24 8.79
C ASN A 262 2.93 5.36 9.32
N ILE A 263 2.76 5.89 10.53
CA ILE A 263 1.43 6.15 11.12
C ILE A 263 0.65 7.20 10.30
N ARG A 264 1.35 8.07 9.57
CA ARG A 264 0.76 9.14 8.74
C ARG A 264 0.56 8.75 7.27
N GLY A 265 0.63 7.46 6.95
CA GLY A 265 0.34 6.93 5.63
C GLY A 265 1.56 6.71 4.72
N GLU A 266 2.75 7.22 5.08
CA GLU A 266 3.99 6.81 4.40
C GLU A 266 4.33 5.35 4.72
N ARG A 267 5.26 4.77 3.96
CA ARG A 267 5.84 3.46 4.27
C ARG A 267 7.34 3.54 4.08
N ILE A 268 8.07 3.23 5.14
CA ILE A 268 9.52 3.15 5.19
C ILE A 268 9.89 1.93 6.02
N SER A 269 10.65 1.02 5.45
CA SER A 269 11.25 -0.12 6.15
C SER A 269 12.72 0.13 6.46
N VAL A 270 13.21 -0.52 7.50
CA VAL A 270 14.60 -0.48 7.93
C VAL A 270 15.16 -1.89 7.87
N ASP A 271 16.10 -2.10 6.97
CA ASP A 271 16.66 -3.42 6.69
C ASP A 271 18.14 -3.39 7.08
N THR A 272 18.57 -4.39 7.86
CA THR A 272 19.90 -4.38 8.46
C THR A 272 20.63 -5.71 8.29
N ILE A 273 21.95 -5.64 8.19
CA ILE A 273 22.81 -6.82 8.27
C ILE A 273 24.10 -6.48 9.05
N PRO A 274 24.40 -7.20 10.15
CA PRO A 274 25.69 -7.08 10.81
C PRO A 274 26.75 -7.81 9.97
N LEU A 275 27.78 -7.08 9.52
CA LEU A 275 28.83 -7.60 8.67
C LEU A 275 30.17 -6.93 8.99
N VAL A 276 31.25 -7.70 8.90
CA VAL A 276 32.63 -7.23 9.11
C VAL A 276 33.56 -7.83 8.06
N GLY A 277 34.70 -7.20 7.84
CA GLY A 277 35.68 -7.57 6.81
C GLY A 277 35.51 -6.72 5.55
N GLU A 278 36.63 -6.29 4.97
CA GLU A 278 36.64 -5.33 3.85
C GLU A 278 35.89 -5.87 2.63
N ASP A 279 36.26 -7.04 2.14
CA ASP A 279 35.67 -7.64 0.93
C ASP A 279 34.17 -7.90 1.11
N ALA A 280 33.77 -8.47 2.25
CA ALA A 280 32.36 -8.76 2.52
C ALA A 280 31.53 -7.46 2.60
N LEU A 281 32.08 -6.41 3.21
CA LEU A 281 31.42 -5.10 3.25
C LEU A 281 31.33 -4.47 1.86
N ALA A 282 32.39 -4.54 1.06
CA ALA A 282 32.39 -4.03 -0.31
C ALA A 282 31.33 -4.75 -1.17
N ASP A 283 31.27 -6.08 -1.12
CA ASP A 283 30.25 -6.88 -1.81
C ASP A 283 28.83 -6.50 -1.36
N ALA A 284 28.63 -6.27 -0.06
CA ALA A 284 27.33 -5.89 0.48
C ALA A 284 26.91 -4.48 0.04
N VAL A 285 27.85 -3.52 -0.01
CA VAL A 285 27.61 -2.16 -0.53
C VAL A 285 27.28 -2.19 -2.01
N GLU A 286 28.05 -2.92 -2.81
CA GLU A 286 27.81 -3.09 -4.25
C GLU A 286 26.39 -3.61 -4.52
N ALA A 287 25.96 -4.60 -3.73
CA ALA A 287 24.68 -5.25 -3.90
C ALA A 287 23.48 -4.35 -3.58
N VAL A 288 23.66 -3.19 -2.91
CA VAL A 288 22.57 -2.27 -2.57
C VAL A 288 21.87 -1.72 -3.81
N LYS A 289 22.60 -1.43 -4.90
CA LYS A 289 22.00 -0.86 -6.13
C LYS A 289 20.98 -1.78 -6.81
N ARG A 290 21.02 -3.07 -6.51
CA ARG A 290 20.10 -4.09 -7.02
C ARG A 290 19.06 -4.54 -5.98
N LEU A 291 19.00 -3.87 -4.83
CA LEU A 291 17.92 -4.03 -3.87
C LEU A 291 16.74 -3.13 -4.26
N HIS A 292 15.67 -3.76 -4.75
CA HIS A 292 14.43 -3.06 -5.06
C HIS A 292 13.94 -2.23 -3.86
N ARG A 293 13.57 -0.97 -4.12
CA ARG A 293 13.12 0.07 -3.15
C ARG A 293 14.19 0.63 -2.20
N ALA A 294 15.46 0.24 -2.31
CA ALA A 294 16.53 0.89 -1.55
C ALA A 294 16.62 2.37 -1.95
N GLN A 295 16.64 3.27 -0.96
CA GLN A 295 16.71 4.71 -1.18
C GLN A 295 17.91 5.36 -0.50
N ILE A 296 18.50 4.71 0.51
CA ILE A 296 19.65 5.22 1.24
C ILE A 296 20.39 4.07 1.93
N LEU A 297 21.71 4.22 2.06
CA LEU A 297 22.58 3.32 2.82
C LEU A 297 23.18 4.08 4.02
N VAL A 298 23.23 3.40 5.18
CA VAL A 298 24.01 3.84 6.34
C VAL A 298 25.10 2.82 6.65
N LEU A 299 26.35 3.29 6.64
CA LEU A 299 27.53 2.50 7.03
C LEU A 299 27.88 2.75 8.50
N ALA A 300 27.71 1.71 9.32
CA ALA A 300 27.83 1.75 10.76
C ALA A 300 29.05 0.96 11.24
N GLY A 301 30.20 1.61 11.33
CA GLY A 301 31.50 0.98 11.61
C GLY A 301 32.40 1.84 12.50
N SER A 302 33.43 1.22 13.08
CA SER A 302 34.53 1.94 13.76
C SER A 302 35.70 2.21 12.82
N ILE A 303 35.87 1.38 11.78
CA ILE A 303 36.86 1.55 10.72
C ILE A 303 36.36 0.92 9.42
N MET A 304 36.31 1.70 8.35
CA MET A 304 36.01 1.22 7.00
C MET A 304 36.79 2.04 5.96
N GLY A 305 37.34 1.38 4.95
CA GLY A 305 38.14 2.02 3.90
C GLY A 305 38.46 1.05 2.78
N GLY A 306 39.43 1.42 1.93
CA GLY A 306 39.88 0.56 0.84
C GLY A 306 38.77 0.29 -0.17
N SER A 307 38.53 -0.98 -0.48
CA SER A 307 37.54 -1.42 -1.48
C SER A 307 36.12 -0.95 -1.15
N ILE A 308 35.79 -0.78 0.14
CA ILE A 308 34.49 -0.24 0.57
C ILE A 308 34.29 1.19 0.07
N SER A 309 35.33 2.03 0.10
CA SER A 309 35.26 3.42 -0.38
C SER A 309 34.97 3.50 -1.87
N GLU A 310 35.56 2.61 -2.66
CA GLU A 310 35.31 2.53 -4.10
C GLU A 310 33.86 2.12 -4.41
N GLU A 311 33.31 1.15 -3.67
CA GLU A 311 31.91 0.74 -3.84
C GLU A 311 30.93 1.80 -3.34
N VAL A 312 31.25 2.54 -2.26
CA VAL A 312 30.47 3.70 -1.81
C VAL A 312 30.40 4.76 -2.91
N LYS A 313 31.53 5.05 -3.56
CA LYS A 313 31.57 6.02 -4.66
C LYS A 313 30.65 5.60 -5.81
N LYS A 314 30.76 4.35 -6.27
CA LYS A 314 29.92 3.80 -7.36
C LYS A 314 28.45 3.81 -6.98
N LEU A 315 28.12 3.44 -5.75
CA LEU A 315 26.73 3.41 -5.27
C LEU A 315 26.08 4.81 -5.29
N ARG A 316 26.85 5.84 -4.94
CA ARG A 316 26.40 7.24 -5.02
C ARG A 316 26.20 7.71 -6.46
N GLU A 317 27.04 7.26 -7.38
CA GLU A 317 26.89 7.53 -8.82
C GLU A 317 25.60 6.91 -9.40
N GLU A 318 25.12 5.81 -8.83
CA GLU A 318 23.80 5.20 -9.12
C GLU A 318 22.63 5.93 -8.45
N GLY A 319 22.89 7.03 -7.73
CA GLY A 319 21.86 7.87 -7.09
C GLY A 319 21.39 7.39 -5.72
N ILE A 320 22.09 6.43 -5.10
CA ILE A 320 21.79 6.00 -3.72
C ILE A 320 22.71 6.74 -2.75
N PRO A 321 22.21 7.71 -1.97
CA PRO A 321 23.01 8.43 -0.99
C PRO A 321 23.53 7.53 0.12
N VAL A 322 24.68 7.89 0.65
CA VAL A 322 25.37 7.14 1.71
C VAL A 322 25.63 8.04 2.92
N ILE A 323 25.14 7.62 4.08
CA ILE A 323 25.53 8.17 5.38
C ILE A 323 26.63 7.28 5.98
N SER A 324 27.74 7.86 6.39
CA SER A 324 28.77 7.18 7.17
C SER A 324 28.71 7.63 8.62
N LEU A 325 28.90 6.70 9.57
CA LEU A 325 29.29 7.13 10.90
C LEU A 325 30.67 7.80 10.87
N ASN A 326 30.92 8.66 11.84
CA ASN A 326 32.25 9.24 12.07
C ASN A 326 33.21 8.15 12.57
N MET A 327 33.92 7.52 11.63
CA MET A 327 34.75 6.35 11.86
C MET A 327 36.16 6.54 11.29
N ALA A 328 37.09 5.63 11.60
CA ALA A 328 38.41 5.61 10.97
C ALA A 328 38.36 5.04 9.53
N GLY A 329 39.43 5.29 8.76
CA GLY A 329 39.52 4.85 7.37
C GLY A 329 38.94 5.85 6.39
N SER A 330 38.90 5.48 5.10
CA SER A 330 38.58 6.39 4.01
C SER A 330 37.09 6.52 3.71
N VAL A 331 36.21 5.63 4.19
CA VAL A 331 34.77 5.69 3.86
C VAL A 331 34.10 7.04 4.17
N PRO A 332 34.34 7.70 5.32
CA PRO A 332 33.75 9.01 5.61
C PRO A 332 34.01 10.08 4.55
N ASP A 333 35.16 10.03 3.86
CA ASP A 333 35.53 11.00 2.82
C ASP A 333 34.72 10.80 1.52
N TYR A 334 34.13 9.62 1.33
CA TYR A 334 33.35 9.25 0.15
C TYR A 334 31.85 9.26 0.39
N ALA A 335 31.39 9.40 1.63
CA ALA A 335 29.97 9.47 1.97
C ALA A 335 29.35 10.84 1.62
N ASP A 336 28.02 10.90 1.47
CA ASP A 336 27.30 12.16 1.30
C ASP A 336 27.23 12.96 2.60
N LEU A 337 27.14 12.25 3.73
CA LEU A 337 26.99 12.83 5.06
C LEU A 337 27.75 11.99 6.09
N VAL A 338 28.48 12.66 6.99
CA VAL A 338 29.15 12.01 8.12
C VAL A 338 28.43 12.39 9.41
N VAL A 339 28.00 11.41 10.20
CA VAL A 339 27.24 11.63 11.43
C VAL A 339 27.92 10.93 12.60
N THR A 340 28.13 11.64 13.70
CA THR A 340 28.83 11.08 14.86
C THR A 340 27.93 10.22 15.73
N ASP A 341 26.70 10.68 15.99
CA ASP A 341 25.72 9.91 16.76
C ASP A 341 25.01 8.87 15.87
N PRO A 342 25.14 7.56 16.17
CA PRO A 342 24.49 6.54 15.35
C PRO A 342 22.97 6.62 15.36
N ILE A 343 22.36 7.04 16.47
CA ILE A 343 20.89 7.16 16.55
C ILE A 343 20.43 8.26 15.59
N GLN A 344 21.05 9.44 15.65
CA GLN A 344 20.78 10.54 14.74
C GLN A 344 21.03 10.16 13.26
N ALA A 345 22.06 9.36 12.97
CA ALA A 345 22.32 8.88 11.60
C ALA A 345 21.13 8.09 11.04
N GLY A 346 20.51 7.24 11.87
CA GLY A 346 19.30 6.50 11.50
C GLY A 346 18.10 7.42 11.27
N THR A 347 17.91 8.42 12.14
CA THR A 347 16.86 9.43 11.98
C THR A 347 17.02 10.23 10.69
N PHE A 348 18.23 10.72 10.39
CA PHE A 348 18.50 11.46 9.15
C PHE A 348 18.29 10.60 7.90
N ALA A 349 18.61 9.31 7.96
CA ALA A 349 18.36 8.40 6.85
C ALA A 349 16.87 8.33 6.52
N VAL A 350 16.01 8.17 7.53
CA VAL A 350 14.56 8.13 7.33
C VAL A 350 14.01 9.48 6.90
N MET A 351 14.43 10.57 7.54
CA MET A 351 13.97 11.91 7.17
C MET A 351 14.33 12.25 5.71
N HIS A 352 15.45 11.76 5.19
CA HIS A 352 15.78 11.96 3.78
C HIS A 352 14.84 11.18 2.84
N VAL A 353 14.46 9.96 3.24
CA VAL A 353 13.59 9.08 2.45
C VAL A 353 12.12 9.52 2.51
N ALA A 354 11.72 10.12 3.62
CA ALA A 354 10.35 10.53 3.86
C ALA A 354 9.94 11.71 2.97
N LYS A 355 8.78 11.59 2.30
CA LYS A 355 8.26 12.63 1.40
C LYS A 355 7.72 13.85 2.16
N THR A 356 7.30 13.65 3.41
CA THR A 356 6.74 14.73 4.25
C THR A 356 7.80 15.49 5.05
N ALA A 357 9.05 15.01 5.07
CA ALA A 357 10.13 15.67 5.77
C ALA A 357 10.77 16.77 4.90
N VAL A 358 11.20 17.85 5.55
CA VAL A 358 11.90 18.98 4.89
C VAL A 358 13.40 18.68 4.68
N PHE A 359 13.93 17.71 5.43
CA PHE A 359 15.34 17.35 5.40
C PHE A 359 15.68 16.63 4.10
N ASP A 360 16.80 17.02 3.50
CA ASP A 360 17.32 16.46 2.26
C ASP A 360 18.84 16.45 2.33
N ILE A 361 19.45 15.27 2.17
CA ILE A 361 20.89 15.08 2.27
C ILE A 361 21.65 15.92 1.23
N GLU A 362 21.05 16.16 0.07
CA GLU A 362 21.63 16.97 -1.01
C GLU A 362 21.91 18.40 -0.54
N ARG A 363 21.10 18.93 0.38
CA ARG A 363 21.25 20.29 0.94
C ARG A 363 22.35 20.41 1.98
N VAL A 364 22.81 19.28 2.53
CA VAL A 364 23.83 19.22 3.59
C VAL A 364 25.02 18.34 3.20
N ARG A 365 25.16 18.00 1.92
CA ARG A 365 26.23 17.15 1.41
C ARG A 365 27.62 17.66 1.82
N GLY A 366 28.48 16.75 2.26
CA GLY A 366 29.84 17.02 2.71
C GLY A 366 29.95 17.63 4.12
N LYS A 367 28.82 17.83 4.81
CA LYS A 367 28.83 18.27 6.22
C LYS A 367 29.06 17.10 7.17
N LYS A 368 29.48 17.45 8.38
CA LYS A 368 29.65 16.54 9.50
C LYS A 368 28.79 16.99 10.67
N PHE A 369 28.04 16.07 11.28
CA PHE A 369 27.15 16.33 12.42
C PHE A 369 27.58 15.56 13.67
#